data_AF-A0A1K1PP58-F1
#
_entry.id   AF-A0A1K1PP58-F1
#
_cell.length_a   1.000
_cell.length_b   1.000
_cell.length_c   1.000
_cell.angle_alpha   90.00
_cell.angle_beta   90.00
_cell.angle_gamma   90.00
#
_symmetry.space_group_name_H-M   'P 1'
#
loop_
_entity.id
_entity.type
_entity.pdbx_description
1 polymer ?
#
loop_
_entity_poly.entity_id
_entity_poly.type
_entity_poly.pdbx_seq_one_letter_code
_entity_poly.pdbx_strand_id
1 'polypeptide(L)' 'MKTEVEIPPQYVEIIEQLAKKQGVSLDEMVETVLRNYLERSRTDAG' A
#
# COMPACT_ATOMS: atom_id res chain seq x y z
N MET A 1 -16.17 5.92 -0.69
CA MET A 1 -15.64 7.09 0.05
C MET A 1 -14.14 7.08 -0.18
N LYS A 2 -13.55 8.20 -0.62
CA LYS A 2 -12.08 8.28 -0.72
C LYS A 2 -11.56 8.78 0.62
N THR A 3 -10.58 8.08 1.18
CA THR A 3 -9.89 8.48 2.42
C THR A 3 -8.51 8.96 2.02
N GLU A 4 -8.13 10.16 2.44
CA GLU A 4 -6.79 10.68 2.24
C GLU A 4 -5.87 10.18 3.35
N VAL A 5 -4.66 9.77 2.98
CA VAL A 5 -3.63 9.29 3.92
C VAL A 5 -2.40 10.14 3.71
N GLU A 6 -1.94 10.81 4.76
CA GLU A 6 -0.69 11.54 4.74
C GLU A 6 0.48 10.57 4.93
N ILE A 7 1.38 10.55 3.95
CA ILE A 7 2.61 9.75 4.00
C ILE A 7 3.75 10.67 4.43
N PRO A 8 4.54 10.30 5.45
CA PRO A 8 5.71 11.09 5.84
C PRO A 8 6.69 11.27 4.65
N PRO A 9 7.22 12.49 4.42
CA PRO A 9 8.00 12.82 3.23
C PRO A 9 9.18 11.88 2.96
N GLN A 10 9.83 11.38 4.02
CA GLN A 10 10.97 10.46 3.93
C GLN A 10 10.65 9.13 3.27
N TYR A 11 9.37 8.76 3.14
CA TYR A 11 8.94 7.52 2.50
C TYR A 11 8.37 7.73 1.09
N VAL A 12 8.12 8.96 0.67
CA VAL A 12 7.46 9.24 -0.63
C VAL A 12 8.29 8.70 -1.79
N GLU A 13 9.58 9.06 -1.83
CA GLU A 13 10.47 8.68 -2.93
C GLU A 13 10.58 7.14 -3.09
N ILE A 14 10.74 6.42 -1.97
CA ILE A 14 10.88 4.96 -2.02
C ILE A 14 9.57 4.29 -2.46
N ILE A 15 8.42 4.80 -2.03
CA ILE A 15 7.10 4.27 -2.41
C ILE A 15 6.83 4.52 -3.90
N GLU A 16 7.15 5.71 -4.42
CA GLU A 16 7.04 6.02 -5.84
C GLU A 16 7.92 5.11 -6.71
N GLN A 17 9.17 4.89 -6.30
CA GLN A 17 10.08 3.98 -7.00
C GLN A 17 9.56 2.54 -7.02
N LEU A 18 8.97 2.07 -5.91
CA LEU A 18 8.39 0.74 -5.80
C LEU A 18 7.15 0.57 -6.70
N ALA A 19 6.26 1.57 -6.76
CA ALA A 19 5.11 1.56 -7.65
C ALA A 19 5.55 1.53 -9.11
N LYS A 20 6.52 2.38 -9.48
CA LYS A 20 7.10 2.42 -10.83
C LYS A 20 7.76 1.09 -11.22
N LYS A 21 8.50 0.47 -10.30
CA LYS A 21 9.14 -0.85 -10.53
C LYS A 21 8.12 -1.96 -10.77
N GLN A 22 6.96 -1.88 -10.10
CA GLN A 22 5.87 -2.83 -10.26
C GLN A 22 4.96 -2.50 -11.46
N GLY A 23 5.12 -1.34 -12.09
CA GLY A 23 4.30 -0.90 -13.21
C GLY A 23 2.86 -0.58 -12.83
N VAL A 24 2.62 -0.22 -11.57
CA VAL A 24 1.28 0.10 -11.03
C VAL A 24 1.24 1.53 -10.51
N SER A 25 0.03 2.07 -10.35
CA SER A 25 -0.17 3.34 -9.67
C SER A 25 0.06 3.22 -8.15
N LEU A 26 0.29 4.36 -7.49
CA LEU A 26 0.39 4.41 -6.02
C LEU A 26 -0.90 3.91 -5.36
N ASP A 27 -2.06 4.31 -5.89
CA ASP A 27 -3.37 3.93 -5.37
C ASP A 27 -3.56 2.39 -5.39
N GLU A 28 -3.25 1.76 -6.53
CA GLU A 28 -3.35 0.30 -6.68
C GLU A 28 -2.37 -0.45 -5.75
N MET A 29 -1.16 0.09 -5.59
CA MET A 29 -0.18 -0.49 -4.68
C MET A 29 -0.65 -0.43 -3.23
N VAL A 30 -1.18 0.72 -2.79
CA VAL A 30 -1.72 0.90 -1.44
C VAL A 30 -2.91 -0.03 -1.20
N GLU A 31 -3.84 -0.14 -2.15
CA GLU A 31 -4.98 -1.05 -2.04
C GLU A 31 -4.51 -2.51 -1.90
N THR A 32 -3.53 -2.92 -2.71
CA THR A 32 -2.97 -4.28 -2.67
C THR A 32 -2.31 -4.58 -1.34
N VAL A 33 -1.49 -3.66 -0.82
CA VAL A 33 -0.81 -3.82 0.47
C VAL A 33 -1.82 -3.92 1.61
N LEU A 34 -2.83 -3.06 1.64
CA LEU A 34 -3.86 -3.09 2.67
C LEU A 34 -4.68 -4.38 2.61
N ARG A 35 -5.08 -4.83 1.42
CA ARG A 35 -5.78 -6.10 1.23
C ARG A 35 -4.96 -7.28 1.76
N ASN A 36 -3.70 -7.37 1.36
CA ASN A 36 -2.79 -8.43 1.81
C ASN A 36 -2.58 -8.41 3.34
N TYR A 37 -2.47 -7.23 3.94
CA TYR A 37 -2.33 -7.08 5.38
C TYR A 37 -3.58 -7.60 6.11
N LEU A 38 -4.77 -7.21 5.65
CA LEU A 38 -6.04 -7.65 6.24
C LEU A 38 -6.24 -9.16 6.08
N GLU A 39 -5.90 -9.74 4.93
CA GLU A 39 -6.00 -11.18 4.70
C GLU A 39 -5.07 -12.00 5.62
N ARG A 40 -3.82 -11.53 5.81
CA ARG A 40 -2.88 -12.15 6.76
C ARG A 40 -3.38 -12.09 8.20
N SER A 41 -3.89 -10.92 8.62
CA SER A 41 -4.45 -10.76 9.97
C SER A 41 -5.64 -11.68 10.27
N ARG A 42 -6.33 -12.16 9.21
CA ARG A 42 -7.46 -13.07 9.32
C ARG A 42 -7.05 -14.54 9.38
N THR A 43 -5.85 -14.88 8.90
CA THR A 43 -5.34 -16.24 8.83
C THR A 43 -4.63 -16.64 10.14
N ASP A 44 -4.04 -15.68 10.86
CA ASP A 44 -3.42 -15.90 12.18
C ASP A 44 -4.44 -16.04 13.34
N ALA A 45 -5.75 -15.93 13.05
CA ALA A 45 -6.84 -16.12 14.01
C ALA A 45 -7.52 -17.51 13.92
N GLY A 46 -6.90 -18.46 13.22
CA GLY A 46 -7.37 -19.84 13.03
C GLY A 46 -6.54 -20.88 13.77
#